data_AF-A0A2X3XMU9-F1
#
_entry.id   AF-A0A2X3XMU9-F1
#
_cell.length_a   1.000
_cell.length_b   1.000
_cell.length_c   1.000
_cell.angle_alpha   90.00
_cell.angle_beta   90.00
_cell.angle_gamma   90.00
#
_symmetry.space_group_name_H-M   'P 1'
#
loop_
_entity.id
_entity.type
_entity.pdbx_description
1 polymer ?
#
loop_
_entity_poly.entity_id
_entity_poly.type
_entity_poly.pdbx_seq_one_letter_code
_entity_poly.pdbx_strand_id
1 'polypeptide(L)'
;MTNFILLVGIIAVILFAIYDQSIMPKLKGETKLAVRLQKQVKADAWILIGLIILPIIYGIQNGIEALTIYLLAFSIILCIYTAFLRSPYLLLKESGFFFGNIFFEYKNIVQINLADNNILVIDLKSGRRLLVRIQEKEDIEKVVNFFGGYKQ
;
A
#
# COMPACT_ATOMS: atom_id res chain seq x y z
N MET A 1 -25.79 8.33 -14.34
CA MET A 1 -25.28 7.07 -13.73
C MET A 1 -23.75 7.06 -13.64
N THR A 2 -23.02 7.31 -14.74
CA THR A 2 -21.54 7.32 -14.78
C THR A 2 -20.90 8.24 -13.74
N ASN A 3 -21.37 9.50 -13.63
CA ASN A 3 -20.82 10.47 -12.67
C ASN A 3 -20.94 9.98 -11.22
N PHE A 4 -22.05 9.34 -10.88
CA PHE A 4 -22.26 8.78 -9.54
C PHE A 4 -21.25 7.67 -9.24
N ILE A 5 -21.03 6.75 -10.18
CA ILE A 5 -20.05 5.66 -10.04
C ILE A 5 -18.63 6.22 -9.87
N LEU A 6 -18.25 7.19 -10.71
CA LEU A 6 -16.94 7.84 -10.61
C LEU A 6 -16.76 8.54 -9.27
N LEU A 7 -17.77 9.27 -8.80
CA LEU A 7 -17.74 10.01 -7.54
C LEU A 7 -17.61 9.05 -6.35
N VAL A 8 -18.39 7.96 -6.30
CA VAL A 8 -18.28 6.93 -5.26
C VAL A 8 -16.89 6.29 -5.28
N GLY A 9 -16.36 5.95 -6.46
CA GLY A 9 -15.01 5.39 -6.59
C GLY A 9 -13.92 6.35 -6.10
N ILE A 10 -14.02 7.62 -6.46
CA ILE A 10 -13.10 8.68 -6.00
C ILE A 10 -13.13 8.81 -4.48
N ILE A 11 -14.34 8.90 -3.88
CA ILE A 11 -14.49 8.99 -2.42
C ILE A 11 -13.88 7.76 -1.75
N ALA A 12 -14.14 6.56 -2.26
CA ALA A 12 -13.59 5.32 -1.70
C ALA A 12 -12.05 5.32 -1.69
N VAL A 13 -11.41 5.77 -2.78
CA VAL A 13 -9.95 5.86 -2.88
C VAL A 13 -9.39 6.92 -1.92
N ILE A 14 -10.06 8.07 -1.78
CA ILE A 14 -9.66 9.11 -0.83
C ILE A 14 -9.76 8.59 0.61
N LEU A 15 -10.88 7.98 0.98
CA LEU A 15 -11.06 7.39 2.32
C LEU A 15 -10.00 6.33 2.61
N PHE A 16 -9.69 5.49 1.63
CA PHE A 16 -8.62 4.51 1.74
C PHE A 16 -7.24 5.16 1.92
N ALA A 17 -6.93 6.23 1.19
CA ALA A 17 -5.69 6.97 1.35
C ALA A 17 -5.56 7.61 2.74
N ILE A 18 -6.65 8.18 3.26
CA ILE A 18 -6.71 8.71 4.63
C ILE A 18 -6.52 7.60 5.66
N TYR A 19 -7.18 6.46 5.47
CA TYR A 19 -7.02 5.30 6.34
C TYR A 19 -5.56 4.86 6.41
N ASP A 20 -4.91 4.73 5.26
CA ASP A 20 -3.53 4.29 5.16
C ASP A 20 -2.52 5.25 5.81
N GLN A 21 -2.65 6.55 5.56
CA GLN A 21 -1.67 7.54 6.02
C GLN A 21 -1.90 8.03 7.45
N SER A 22 -3.16 8.21 7.86
CA SER A 22 -3.49 8.90 9.11
C SER A 22 -4.04 7.97 10.17
N ILE A 23 -4.86 6.99 9.79
CA ILE A 23 -5.55 6.13 10.75
C ILE A 23 -4.66 4.95 11.14
N MET A 24 -4.11 4.23 10.16
CA MET A 24 -3.33 3.02 10.37
C MET A 24 -2.14 3.21 11.34
N PRO A 25 -1.34 4.29 11.28
CA PRO A 25 -0.27 4.51 12.24
C PRO A 25 -0.74 4.70 13.69
N LYS A 26 -1.99 5.17 13.90
CA LYS A 26 -2.59 5.43 15.21
C LYS A 26 -3.38 4.23 15.76
N LEU A 27 -3.77 3.29 14.92
CA LEU A 27 -4.49 2.09 15.33
C LEU A 27 -3.58 1.13 16.11
N LYS A 28 -4.15 0.41 17.08
CA LYS A 28 -3.48 -0.67 17.84
C LYS A 28 -2.21 -0.23 18.58
N GLY A 29 -2.20 1.02 19.07
CA GLY A 29 -1.12 1.59 19.88
C GLY A 29 -0.08 2.35 19.06
N GLU A 30 0.98 2.80 19.73
CA GLU A 30 2.05 3.56 19.10
C GLU A 30 2.90 2.71 18.15
N THR A 31 3.36 3.32 17.06
CA THR A 31 4.29 2.69 16.13
C THR A 31 5.71 2.85 16.67
N LYS A 32 6.36 1.73 17.00
CA LYS A 32 7.73 1.72 17.55
C LYS A 32 8.78 1.78 16.46
N LEU A 33 8.52 1.15 15.32
CA LEU A 33 9.40 1.20 14.15
C LEU A 33 8.56 1.17 12.87
N ALA A 34 8.82 2.12 11.97
CA ALA A 34 8.19 2.18 10.67
C ALA A 34 9.27 2.03 9.60
N VAL A 35 9.15 0.99 8.76
CA VAL A 35 10.13 0.68 7.73
C VAL A 35 9.49 0.72 6.36
N ARG A 36 10.15 1.37 5.40
CA ARG A 36 9.68 1.43 4.02
C ARG A 36 9.88 0.10 3.32
N LEU A 37 8.87 -0.33 2.59
CA LEU A 37 8.90 -1.53 1.79
C LEU A 37 9.16 -1.18 0.32
N GLN A 38 9.76 -2.12 -0.40
CA GLN A 38 9.93 -1.98 -1.84
C GLN A 38 8.57 -1.85 -2.53
N LYS A 39 8.45 -0.83 -3.38
CA LYS A 39 7.29 -0.67 -4.24
C LYS A 39 7.30 -1.82 -5.25
N GLN A 40 6.24 -2.61 -5.27
CA GLN A 40 6.05 -3.61 -6.33
C GLN A 40 5.85 -2.89 -7.67
N VAL A 41 6.37 -3.48 -8.75
CA VAL A 41 6.28 -2.92 -10.11
C VAL A 41 4.82 -2.69 -10.47
N LYS A 42 4.49 -1.47 -10.90
CA LYS A 42 3.10 -1.05 -11.20
C LYS A 42 2.89 -0.83 -12.69
N ALA A 43 3.28 -1.79 -13.52
CA ALA A 43 2.98 -1.74 -14.96
C ALA A 43 1.46 -1.57 -15.20
N ASP A 44 0.65 -2.24 -14.38
CA ASP A 44 -0.81 -2.15 -14.40
C ASP A 44 -1.33 -0.71 -14.18
N ALA A 45 -0.62 0.13 -13.44
CA ALA A 45 -1.03 1.52 -13.23
C ALA A 45 -0.96 2.34 -14.53
N TRP A 46 0.06 2.11 -15.36
CA TRP A 46 0.15 2.75 -16.67
C TRP A 46 -0.99 2.30 -17.60
N ILE A 47 -1.32 1.02 -17.57
CA ILE A 47 -2.46 0.47 -18.33
C ILE A 47 -3.76 1.15 -17.89
N LEU A 48 -4.00 1.24 -16.58
CA LEU A 48 -5.19 1.89 -16.03
C LEU A 48 -5.29 3.37 -16.43
N ILE A 49 -4.19 4.12 -16.35
CA ILE A 49 -4.15 5.53 -16.79
C ILE A 49 -4.49 5.62 -18.28
N GLY A 50 -3.89 4.78 -19.12
CA GLY A 50 -4.20 4.72 -20.55
C GLY A 50 -5.67 4.44 -20.83
N LEU A 51 -6.27 3.49 -20.11
CA LEU A 51 -7.69 3.15 -20.23
C LEU A 51 -8.63 4.30 -19.81
N ILE A 52 -8.22 5.16 -18.87
CA ILE A 52 -9.00 6.35 -18.47
C ILE A 52 -8.83 7.49 -19.48
N ILE A 53 -7.70 7.59 -20.17
CA ILE A 53 -7.47 8.62 -21.20
C ILE A 53 -8.39 8.43 -22.42
N LEU A 54 -8.64 7.18 -22.84
CA LEU A 54 -9.51 6.88 -23.99
C LEU A 54 -10.92 7.52 -23.90
N PRO A 55 -11.70 7.34 -22.81
CA PRO A 55 -13.00 7.97 -22.69
C PRO A 55 -12.93 9.50 -22.56
N ILE A 56 -11.82 10.07 -22.10
CA ILE A 56 -11.63 11.53 -22.11
C ILE A 56 -11.53 12.06 -23.55
N ILE A 57 -10.70 11.43 -24.38
CA ILE A 57 -10.54 11.82 -25.80
C ILE A 57 -11.87 11.68 -26.54
N TYR A 58 -12.52 10.52 -26.37
CA TYR A 58 -13.85 10.29 -26.94
C TYR A 58 -14.87 11.33 -26.47
N GLY A 59 -14.82 11.70 -25.18
CA GLY A 59 -15.73 12.67 -24.60
C GLY A 59 -15.59 14.07 -25.14
N ILE A 60 -14.35 14.51 -25.42
CA ILE A 60 -14.08 15.82 -26.02
C ILE A 60 -14.63 15.90 -27.45
N GLN A 61 -14.53 14.80 -28.22
CA GLN A 61 -14.99 14.77 -29.61
C GLN A 61 -16.52 14.63 -29.74
N ASN A 62 -17.17 13.96 -28.80
CA ASN A 62 -18.60 13.62 -28.86
C ASN A 62 -19.47 14.42 -27.89
N GLY A 63 -18.91 15.45 -27.24
CA GLY A 63 -19.67 16.34 -26.36
C GLY A 63 -20.18 15.68 -25.08
N ILE A 64 -19.39 14.80 -24.46
CA ILE A 64 -19.70 14.28 -23.11
C ILE A 64 -19.74 15.44 -22.12
N GLU A 65 -20.59 15.30 -21.09
CA GLU A 65 -20.70 16.25 -19.99
C GLU A 65 -19.33 16.60 -19.38
N ALA A 66 -19.05 17.89 -19.23
CA ALA A 66 -17.78 18.39 -18.70
C ALA A 66 -17.45 17.79 -17.31
N LEU A 67 -18.46 17.59 -16.47
CA LEU A 67 -18.30 16.97 -15.15
C LEU A 67 -17.70 15.57 -15.23
N THR A 68 -18.12 14.75 -16.20
CA THR A 68 -17.54 13.40 -16.40
C THR A 68 -16.07 13.49 -16.74
N ILE A 69 -15.67 14.44 -17.60
CA ILE A 69 -14.27 14.65 -17.98
C ILE A 69 -13.43 15.05 -16.75
N TYR A 70 -13.93 15.95 -15.90
CA TYR A 70 -13.24 16.34 -14.66
C TYR A 70 -13.07 15.18 -13.69
N LEU A 71 -14.10 14.33 -13.52
CA LEU A 71 -14.02 13.15 -12.65
C LEU A 71 -13.04 12.08 -13.19
N LEU A 72 -12.99 11.89 -14.51
CA LEU A 72 -12.01 11.00 -15.15
C LEU A 72 -10.58 11.53 -14.97
N ALA A 73 -10.36 12.84 -15.20
CA ALA A 73 -9.07 13.48 -14.98
C ALA A 73 -8.63 13.37 -13.50
N PHE A 74 -9.55 13.57 -12.56
CA PHE A 74 -9.27 13.41 -11.13
C PHE A 74 -8.90 11.96 -10.77
N SER A 75 -9.53 10.99 -11.44
CA SER A 75 -9.22 9.56 -11.27
C SER A 75 -7.80 9.22 -11.75
N ILE A 76 -7.30 9.87 -12.83
CA ILE A 76 -5.89 9.77 -13.25
C ILE A 76 -4.96 10.29 -12.14
N ILE A 77 -5.26 11.45 -11.56
CA ILE A 77 -4.46 12.02 -10.45
C ILE A 77 -4.40 11.05 -9.27
N LEU A 78 -5.53 10.46 -8.87
CA LEU A 78 -5.59 9.46 -7.80
C LEU A 78 -4.82 8.18 -8.15
N CYS A 79 -4.89 7.73 -9.41
CA CYS A 79 -4.11 6.59 -9.88
C CYS A 79 -2.61 6.87 -9.74
N ILE A 80 -2.15 8.04 -10.17
CA ILE A 80 -0.75 8.46 -10.04
C ILE A 80 -0.34 8.52 -8.57
N TYR A 81 -1.16 9.12 -7.71
CA TYR A 81 -0.90 9.22 -6.28
C TYR A 81 -0.75 7.83 -5.62
N THR A 82 -1.72 6.94 -5.84
CA THR A 82 -1.73 5.60 -5.23
C THR A 82 -0.65 4.68 -5.82
N ALA A 83 -0.31 4.86 -7.10
CA ALA A 83 0.71 4.07 -7.78
C ALA A 83 2.13 4.57 -7.44
N PHE A 84 2.44 5.83 -7.64
CA PHE A 84 3.82 6.29 -7.64
C PHE A 84 4.21 7.00 -6.34
N LEU A 85 3.33 7.80 -5.74
CA LEU A 85 3.67 8.60 -4.57
C LEU A 85 3.55 7.79 -3.28
N ARG A 86 2.48 7.00 -3.13
CA ARG A 86 2.26 6.16 -1.95
C ARG A 86 3.36 5.11 -1.82
N SER A 87 3.95 5.02 -0.63
CA SER A 87 4.96 4.02 -0.29
C SER A 87 4.37 3.02 0.70
N PRO A 88 4.53 1.70 0.48
CA PRO A 88 4.11 0.70 1.44
C PRO A 88 5.05 0.72 2.67
N TYR A 89 4.48 0.56 3.86
CA TYR A 89 5.23 0.51 5.12
C TYR A 89 4.95 -0.79 5.88
N LEU A 90 5.98 -1.28 6.57
CA LEU A 90 5.85 -2.19 7.69
C LEU A 90 5.81 -1.36 8.97
N LEU A 91 4.70 -1.42 9.71
CA LEU A 91 4.56 -0.72 10.98
C LEU A 91 4.64 -1.72 12.12
N LEU A 92 5.73 -1.70 12.86
CA LEU A 92 5.95 -2.53 14.04
C LEU A 92 5.41 -1.79 15.27
N LYS A 93 4.59 -2.48 16.06
CA LYS A 93 3.92 -1.96 17.26
C LYS A 93 4.24 -2.86 18.44
N GLU A 94 3.72 -2.57 19.62
CA GLU A 94 4.05 -3.36 20.82
C GLU A 94 3.49 -4.79 20.79
N SER A 95 2.27 -4.97 20.30
CA SER A 95 1.56 -6.27 20.32
C SER A 95 1.52 -7.00 18.97
N GLY A 96 2.01 -6.36 17.91
CA GLY A 96 1.93 -6.89 16.56
C GLY A 96 2.42 -5.88 15.53
N PHE A 97 2.10 -6.12 14.26
CA PHE A 97 2.57 -5.30 13.15
C PHE A 97 1.54 -5.17 12.05
N PHE A 98 1.58 -4.06 11.31
CA PHE A 98 0.84 -3.90 10.07
C PHE A 98 1.70 -4.26 8.86
N PHE A 99 1.16 -5.12 8.00
CA PHE A 99 1.74 -5.45 6.69
C PHE A 99 0.62 -5.52 5.65
N GLY A 100 0.75 -4.75 4.57
CA GLY A 100 -0.26 -4.70 3.51
C GLY A 100 -1.64 -4.27 4.02
N ASN A 101 -1.68 -3.29 4.93
CA ASN A 101 -2.89 -2.72 5.55
C ASN A 101 -3.64 -3.67 6.51
N ILE A 102 -3.06 -4.84 6.83
CA ILE A 102 -3.62 -5.84 7.75
C ILE A 102 -2.75 -5.92 9.00
N PHE A 103 -3.38 -6.03 10.17
CA PHE A 103 -2.70 -6.22 11.43
C PHE A 103 -2.47 -7.71 11.74
N PHE A 104 -1.25 -8.05 12.16
CA PHE A 104 -0.84 -9.38 12.58
C PHE A 104 -0.27 -9.33 13.99
N GLU A 105 -0.79 -10.16 14.90
CA GLU A 105 -0.27 -10.27 16.26
C GLU A 105 1.02 -11.10 16.31
N TYR A 106 1.97 -10.70 17.15
CA TYR A 106 3.25 -11.42 17.29
C TYR A 106 3.09 -12.86 17.77
N LYS A 107 2.05 -13.15 18.57
CA LYS A 107 1.72 -14.51 19.03
C LYS A 107 1.45 -15.51 17.90
N ASN A 108 1.15 -15.01 16.69
CA ASN A 108 0.85 -15.82 15.52
C ASN A 108 2.09 -16.10 14.66
N ILE A 109 3.24 -15.51 14.98
CA ILE A 109 4.50 -15.80 14.29
C ILE A 109 5.02 -17.15 14.76
N VAL A 110 5.39 -18.01 13.81
CA VAL A 110 6.09 -19.28 14.05
C VAL A 110 7.60 -19.05 13.97
N GLN A 111 8.04 -18.40 12.90
CA GLN A 111 9.45 -18.09 12.68
C GLN A 111 9.61 -16.86 11.80
N ILE A 112 10.77 -16.23 11.92
CA ILE A 112 11.20 -15.11 11.10
C ILE A 112 12.56 -15.48 10.54
N ASN A 113 12.69 -15.47 9.22
CA ASN A 113 13.92 -15.78 8.51
C ASN A 113 14.31 -14.59 7.63
N LEU A 114 15.60 -14.31 7.56
CA LEU A 114 16.14 -13.36 6.59
C LEU A 114 16.55 -14.16 5.34
N ALA A 115 15.93 -13.86 4.21
CA ALA A 115 16.33 -14.37 2.91
C ALA A 115 17.21 -13.35 2.18
N ASP A 116 17.86 -13.80 1.11
CA ASP A 116 18.69 -12.95 0.26
C ASP A 116 17.90 -11.76 -0.30
N ASN A 117 18.60 -10.68 -0.67
CA ASN A 117 18.04 -9.44 -1.21
C ASN A 117 17.06 -8.71 -0.27
N ASN A 118 17.37 -8.62 1.02
CA ASN A 118 16.65 -7.78 1.98
C ASN A 118 15.18 -8.21 2.19
N ILE A 119 14.92 -9.51 2.08
CA ILE A 119 13.58 -10.08 2.23
C ILE A 119 13.45 -10.73 3.60
N LEU A 120 12.60 -10.16 4.44
CA LEU A 120 12.21 -10.79 5.71
C LEU A 120 11.01 -11.70 5.46
N VAL A 121 11.16 -12.98 5.79
CA VAL A 121 10.14 -14.02 5.64
C VAL A 121 9.55 -14.30 7.01
N ILE A 122 8.28 -13.97 7.20
CA ILE A 122 7.54 -14.23 8.45
C ILE A 122 6.55 -15.36 8.19
N ASP A 123 6.77 -16.50 8.83
CA ASP A 123 5.84 -17.63 8.77
C ASP A 123 4.84 -17.53 9.91
N LEU A 124 3.55 -17.58 9.58
CA LEU A 124 2.46 -17.51 10.54
C LEU A 124 1.91 -18.90 10.86
N LYS A 125 1.29 -19.03 12.03
CA LYS A 125 0.60 -20.26 12.49
C LYS A 125 -0.52 -20.71 11.56
N SER A 126 -1.09 -19.79 10.77
CA SER A 126 -2.11 -20.10 9.77
C SER A 126 -1.56 -20.80 8.51
N GLY A 127 -0.24 -21.00 8.41
CA GLY A 127 0.42 -21.52 7.21
C GLY A 127 0.71 -20.46 6.14
N ARG A 128 0.29 -19.19 6.35
CA ARG A 128 0.60 -18.08 5.45
C ARG A 128 2.03 -17.59 5.69
N ARG A 129 2.79 -17.47 4.60
CA ARG A 129 4.12 -16.86 4.57
C ARG A 129 4.04 -15.41 4.09
N LEU A 130 4.55 -14.47 4.88
CA LEU A 130 4.65 -13.06 4.49
C LEU A 130 6.06 -12.76 3.99
N LEU A 131 6.16 -12.26 2.76
CA LEU A 131 7.43 -11.84 2.15
C LEU A 131 7.55 -10.31 2.24
N VAL A 132 8.29 -9.84 3.23
CA VAL A 132 8.46 -8.43 3.54
C VAL A 132 9.76 -7.95 2.91
N ARG A 133 9.65 -7.29 1.75
CA ARG A 133 10.81 -6.74 1.02
C ARG A 133 11.13 -5.35 1.54
N ILE A 134 12.20 -5.21 2.30
CA ILE A 134 12.61 -3.93 2.87
C ILE A 134 13.33 -3.11 1.79
N GLN A 135 13.00 -1.81 1.71
CA GLN A 135 13.56 -0.92 0.71
C GLN A 135 15.06 -0.68 0.92
N GLU A 136 15.43 -0.25 2.13
CA GLU A 136 16.80 0.11 2.48
C GLU A 136 17.48 -1.00 3.27
N LYS A 137 18.73 -1.33 2.92
CA LYS A 137 19.48 -2.39 3.61
C LYS A 137 19.71 -2.07 5.09
N GLU A 138 19.94 -0.80 5.41
CA GLU A 138 20.16 -0.31 6.79
C GLU A 138 18.94 -0.53 7.70
N ASP A 139 17.73 -0.52 7.13
CA ASP A 139 16.51 -0.73 7.90
C ASP A 139 16.30 -2.21 8.30
N ILE A 140 17.00 -3.15 7.65
CA ILE A 140 16.95 -4.57 8.03
C ILE A 140 17.48 -4.74 9.44
N GLU A 141 18.63 -4.13 9.76
CA GLU A 141 19.24 -4.25 11.08
C GLU A 141 18.30 -3.73 12.16
N LYS A 142 17.61 -2.61 11.91
CA LYS A 142 16.60 -2.06 12.83
C LYS A 142 15.46 -3.06 13.07
N VAL A 143 14.97 -3.70 12.00
CA VAL A 143 13.89 -4.71 12.11
C VAL A 143 14.38 -5.97 12.83
N VAL A 144 15.56 -6.48 12.51
CA VAL A 144 16.14 -7.65 13.18
C VAL A 144 16.37 -7.37 14.67
N ASN A 145 16.93 -6.21 15.02
CA ASN A 145 17.11 -5.79 16.41
C ASN A 145 15.77 -5.66 17.15
N PHE A 146 14.74 -5.16 16.47
CA PHE A 146 13.39 -5.07 17.04
C PHE A 146 12.82 -6.45 17.41
N PHE A 147 13.11 -7.49 16.61
CA PHE A 147 12.67 -8.87 16.89
C PHE A 147 13.58 -9.67 17.84
N GLY A 148 14.61 -9.04 18.41
CA GLY A 148 15.51 -9.68 19.38
C GLY A 148 16.87 -10.12 18.82
N GLY A 149 17.24 -9.67 17.61
CA GLY A 149 18.57 -9.91 17.04
C GLY A 149 18.70 -11.22 16.26
N TYR A 150 19.92 -11.50 15.78
CA TYR A 150 20.23 -12.75 15.09
C TYR A 150 20.30 -13.90 16.10
N LYS A 151 19.60 -14.99 15.80
CA LYS A 151 19.82 -16.25 16.51
C LYS A 151 21.18 -16.80 16.07
N GLN A 152 22.06 -17.04 17.05
CA GLN A 152 23.32 -17.75 16.87
C GLN A 152 23.08 -19.25 16.68
#